data_AF-A0A3M6CJM7-F1
#
_entry.id   AF-A0A3M6CJM7-F1
#
_cell.length_a   1.000
_cell.length_b   1.000
_cell.length_c   1.000
_cell.angle_alpha   90.00
_cell.angle_beta   90.00
_cell.angle_gamma   90.00
#
_symmetry.space_group_name_H-M   'P 1'
#
loop_
_entity.id
_entity.type
_entity.pdbx_description
1 polymer ?
#
loop_
_entity_poly.entity_id
_entity_poly.type
_entity_poly.pdbx_seq_one_letter_code
_entity_poly.pdbx_strand_id
1 'polypeptide(L)'
;MKGTLDVPHRLTSDEAGTSATRWVATDGVKVGTKVRVRTFTYNAQNNSYEFIRDGESTPALIWTPIARPVDSSTSSPAGPPALPVDPGNVVTPFVPELEAYPAIDRDDPDDYILISPIDSGLPNSYLLFKDPRSIPGVASGYGEAVNGVWLGDRTRAEGASIPAHIADQLRGRRFGNFDSLRKATWIAVANDPELVKQFTQHNLEIMRDGGAPYPRLVDQAGGRTKFEIHYKKHIANGGAVYDIDNLVIMTPRQHIDHHRSHENDL
;
A
#
# COMPACT_ATOMS: atom_id res chain seq x y z
N MET A 1 -19.30 11.84 11.21
CA MET A 1 -19.97 11.72 9.89
C MET A 1 -19.13 10.83 9.00
N LYS A 2 -19.72 9.84 8.32
CA LYS A 2 -19.03 9.04 7.29
C LYS A 2 -19.76 9.28 5.97
N GLY A 3 -19.05 9.76 4.96
CA GLY A 3 -19.61 10.01 3.64
C GLY A 3 -18.54 9.95 2.55
N THR A 4 -18.96 10.25 1.33
CA THR A 4 -18.07 10.49 0.19
C THR A 4 -18.49 11.78 -0.50
N LEU A 5 -17.53 12.45 -1.14
CA LEU A 5 -17.76 13.66 -1.92
C LEU A 5 -17.11 13.48 -3.29
N ASP A 6 -17.85 13.77 -4.36
CA ASP A 6 -17.28 13.85 -5.70
C ASP A 6 -16.43 15.11 -5.84
N VAL A 7 -15.17 14.93 -6.23
CA VAL A 7 -14.22 16.02 -6.45
C VAL A 7 -13.68 15.95 -7.88
N PRO A 8 -13.38 17.10 -8.52
CA PRO A 8 -12.88 17.13 -9.88
C PRO A 8 -11.39 16.78 -10.00
N HIS A 9 -10.66 16.78 -8.88
CA HIS A 9 -9.22 16.53 -8.83
C HIS A 9 -8.86 15.86 -7.50
N ARG A 10 -7.83 15.01 -7.53
CA ARG A 10 -7.30 14.31 -6.36
C ARG A 10 -5.78 14.34 -6.31
N LEU A 11 -5.23 14.21 -5.11
CA LEU A 11 -3.80 13.94 -4.95
C LEU A 11 -3.53 12.46 -5.22
N THR A 12 -2.52 12.18 -6.03
CA THR A 12 -2.05 10.81 -6.30
C THR A 12 -0.57 10.69 -5.98
N SER A 13 -0.17 9.57 -5.41
CA SER A 13 1.24 9.21 -5.20
C SER A 13 1.88 8.82 -6.53
N ASP A 14 3.14 9.21 -6.74
CA ASP A 14 3.97 8.70 -7.82
C ASP A 14 5.34 8.31 -7.25
N GLU A 15 5.84 7.14 -7.65
CA GLU A 15 7.06 6.54 -7.12
C GLU A 15 8.11 6.36 -8.21
N ALA A 16 8.38 7.42 -8.97
CA ALA A 16 9.54 7.52 -9.83
C ALA A 16 10.81 7.80 -8.99
N GLY A 17 11.31 6.80 -8.25
CA GLY A 17 12.58 6.83 -7.52
C GLY A 17 12.67 7.78 -6.30
N THR A 18 11.75 8.73 -6.18
CA THR A 18 11.53 9.64 -5.05
C THR A 18 10.02 9.73 -4.80
N SER A 19 9.59 9.81 -3.53
CA SER A 19 8.16 9.95 -3.21
C SER A 19 7.64 11.30 -3.73
N ALA A 20 6.90 11.26 -4.84
CA ALA A 20 6.24 12.42 -5.41
C ALA A 20 4.73 12.36 -5.18
N THR A 21 4.09 13.53 -5.19
CA THR A 21 2.64 13.63 -5.16
C THR A 21 2.21 14.61 -6.24
N ARG A 22 1.15 14.27 -6.96
CA ARG A 22 0.62 15.07 -8.06
C ARG A 22 -0.84 15.40 -7.82
N TRP A 23 -1.26 16.58 -8.25
CA TRP A 23 -2.67 16.95 -8.33
C TRP A 23 -3.18 16.61 -9.72
N VAL A 24 -4.12 15.67 -9.81
CA VAL A 24 -4.56 15.09 -11.09
C VAL A 24 -6.07 15.23 -11.21
N ALA A 25 -6.57 15.54 -12.42
CA ALA A 25 -7.99 15.54 -12.70
C ALA A 25 -8.57 14.12 -12.56
N THR A 26 -9.73 14.00 -11.94
CA THR A 26 -10.44 12.73 -11.85
C THR A 26 -11.07 12.40 -13.20
N ASP A 27 -10.84 11.19 -13.71
CA ASP A 27 -11.44 10.70 -14.95
C ASP A 27 -12.54 9.66 -14.71
N GLY A 28 -12.73 9.25 -13.45
CA GLY A 28 -13.70 8.23 -13.06
C GLY A 28 -13.31 6.80 -13.50
N VAL A 29 -12.14 6.64 -14.10
CA VAL A 29 -11.65 5.35 -14.63
C VAL A 29 -10.32 4.97 -13.98
N LYS A 30 -9.28 5.81 -14.13
CA LYS A 30 -7.97 5.62 -13.51
C LYS A 30 -7.86 6.31 -12.16
N VAL A 31 -8.54 7.45 -12.00
CA VAL A 31 -8.62 8.18 -10.73
C VAL A 31 -10.10 8.41 -10.44
N GLY A 32 -10.61 7.69 -9.44
CA GLY A 32 -12.01 7.78 -9.03
C GLY A 32 -12.41 9.20 -8.63
N THR A 33 -13.69 9.54 -8.74
CA THR A 33 -14.20 10.88 -8.37
C THR A 33 -14.46 11.03 -6.87
N LYS A 34 -14.67 9.91 -6.16
CA LYS A 34 -15.17 9.91 -4.78
C LYS A 34 -14.04 9.95 -3.77
N VAL A 35 -14.03 10.97 -2.92
CA VAL A 35 -13.13 11.07 -1.76
C VAL A 35 -13.90 10.83 -0.47
N ARG A 36 -13.33 10.06 0.45
CA ARG A 36 -13.94 9.76 1.75
C ARG A 36 -13.96 11.00 2.63
N VAL A 37 -15.13 11.36 3.14
CA VAL A 37 -15.30 12.44 4.11
C VAL A 37 -15.41 11.84 5.51
N ARG A 38 -14.52 12.27 6.42
CA ARG A 38 -14.47 11.80 7.81
C ARG A 38 -14.36 12.97 8.77
N THR A 39 -14.71 12.76 10.03
CA THR A 39 -14.64 13.76 11.10
C THR A 39 -13.67 13.27 12.17
N PHE A 40 -12.97 14.17 12.83
CA PHE A 40 -12.30 13.85 14.08
C PHE A 40 -13.32 13.43 15.15
N THR A 41 -12.90 12.53 16.05
CA THR A 41 -13.67 12.10 17.23
C THR A 41 -12.97 12.59 18.48
N TYR A 42 -13.70 13.19 19.41
CA TYR A 42 -13.11 13.65 20.67
C TYR A 42 -12.85 12.47 21.62
N ASN A 43 -11.63 12.36 22.11
CA ASN A 43 -11.20 11.42 23.13
C ASN A 43 -11.07 12.17 24.47
N ALA A 44 -12.05 11.98 25.35
CA ALA A 44 -12.11 12.64 26.65
C ALA A 44 -11.02 12.15 27.63
N GLN A 45 -10.48 10.94 27.47
CA GLN A 45 -9.41 10.44 28.35
C GLN A 45 -8.11 11.20 28.11
N ASN A 46 -7.83 11.52 26.85
CA ASN A 46 -6.60 12.17 26.43
C ASN A 46 -6.76 13.68 26.18
N ASN A 47 -7.99 14.20 26.24
CA ASN A 47 -8.35 15.55 25.82
C ASN A 47 -7.85 15.88 24.41
N SER A 48 -7.97 14.93 23.50
CA SER A 48 -7.50 15.01 22.11
C SER A 48 -8.66 14.78 21.13
N TYR A 49 -8.45 15.19 19.90
CA TYR A 49 -9.28 14.81 18.78
C TYR A 49 -8.52 13.83 17.91
N GLU A 50 -9.15 12.70 17.63
CA GLU A 50 -8.51 11.56 16.98
C GLU A 50 -9.22 11.25 15.67
N PHE A 51 -8.44 11.05 14.61
CA PHE A 51 -8.91 10.47 13.37
C PHE A 51 -8.33 9.06 13.26
N ILE A 52 -9.22 8.07 13.26
CA ILE A 52 -8.88 6.67 13.00
C ILE A 52 -9.21 6.40 11.54
N ARG A 53 -8.18 5.99 10.78
CA ARG A 53 -8.31 5.63 9.38
C ARG A 53 -9.21 4.40 9.23
N ASP A 54 -9.98 4.32 8.14
CA ASP A 54 -10.89 3.19 7.94
C ASP A 54 -10.11 1.86 7.95
N GLY A 55 -10.59 0.89 8.75
CA GLY A 55 -9.93 -0.42 8.90
C GLY A 55 -8.84 -0.48 9.98
N GLU A 56 -8.48 0.65 10.60
CA GLU A 56 -7.52 0.70 11.70
C GLU A 56 -8.22 0.80 13.07
N SER A 57 -7.50 0.44 14.13
CA SER A 57 -7.96 0.53 15.52
C SER A 57 -7.24 1.61 16.34
N THR A 58 -6.18 2.20 15.79
CA THR A 58 -5.37 3.25 16.42
C THR A 58 -5.50 4.57 15.65
N PRO A 59 -5.43 5.73 16.33
CA PRO A 59 -5.47 7.02 15.66
C PRO A 59 -4.32 7.22 14.68
N ALA A 60 -4.64 7.58 13.43
CA ALA A 60 -3.67 7.95 12.40
C ALA A 60 -3.27 9.43 12.51
N LEU A 61 -4.20 10.28 12.95
CA LEU A 61 -3.93 11.67 13.29
C LEU A 61 -4.49 11.97 14.68
N ILE A 62 -3.68 12.65 15.50
CA ILE A 62 -4.06 13.14 16.82
C ILE A 62 -3.86 14.65 16.82
N TRP A 63 -4.91 15.39 17.13
CA TRP A 63 -4.84 16.81 17.38
C TRP A 63 -5.10 17.09 18.86
N THR A 64 -4.17 17.79 19.49
CA THR A 64 -4.29 18.22 20.89
C THR A 64 -4.43 19.74 20.91
N PRO A 65 -5.54 20.28 21.45
CA PRO A 65 -5.70 21.72 21.61
C PRO A 65 -4.55 22.31 22.43
N ILE A 66 -3.96 23.41 21.95
CA ILE A 66 -2.79 24.03 22.59
C ILE A 66 -3.20 24.85 23.82
N ALA A 67 -4.43 25.38 23.84
CA ALA A 67 -5.06 25.95 25.02
C ALA A 67 -6.10 24.96 25.56
N ARG A 68 -5.96 24.55 26.82
CA ARG A 68 -6.97 23.78 27.54
C ARG A 68 -7.79 24.75 28.38
N PRO A 69 -9.07 25.03 28.04
CA PRO A 69 -9.86 25.88 28.90
C PRO A 69 -10.05 25.19 30.26
N VAL A 70 -9.94 25.98 31.35
CA VAL A 70 -9.99 25.49 32.75
C VAL A 70 -11.43 25.26 33.22
N ASP A 71 -12.38 25.65 32.37
CA ASP A 71 -13.83 25.62 32.49
C ASP A 71 -14.43 25.41 31.07
N SER A 72 -15.76 25.42 30.93
CA SER A 72 -16.42 25.35 29.62
C SER A 72 -16.33 26.66 28.80
N SER A 73 -15.42 27.58 29.13
CA SER A 73 -15.28 28.87 28.43
C SER A 73 -14.54 28.72 27.10
N THR A 74 -15.03 29.44 26.09
CA THR A 74 -14.52 29.46 24.70
C THR A 74 -13.62 30.66 24.41
N SER A 75 -12.85 31.16 25.39
CA SER A 75 -11.98 32.31 25.14
C SER A 75 -10.82 31.92 24.23
N SER A 76 -10.74 32.53 23.03
CA SER A 76 -9.58 32.38 22.15
C SER A 76 -8.32 32.88 22.87
N PRO A 77 -7.18 32.16 22.80
CA PRO A 77 -5.94 32.62 23.40
C PRO A 77 -5.51 33.97 22.82
N ALA A 78 -4.92 34.83 23.66
CA ALA A 78 -4.51 36.21 23.30
C ALA A 78 -3.43 36.30 22.22
N GLY A 79 -2.88 35.17 21.78
CA GLY A 79 -1.96 35.06 20.66
C GLY A 79 -1.80 33.61 20.19
N PRO A 80 -1.27 33.37 18.98
CA PRO A 80 -0.96 32.04 18.50
C PRO A 80 0.07 31.42 19.47
N PRO A 81 -0.22 30.26 20.06
CA PRO A 81 0.76 29.60 20.89
C PRO A 81 1.95 29.15 20.05
N ALA A 82 3.12 29.03 20.66
CA ALA A 82 4.31 28.54 19.98
C ALA A 82 4.06 27.13 19.44
N LEU A 83 4.07 26.99 18.10
CA LEU A 83 3.99 25.68 17.47
C LEU A 83 5.27 24.90 17.75
N PRO A 84 5.19 23.57 18.00
CA PRO A 84 6.37 22.74 17.99
C PRO A 84 7.11 22.90 16.66
N VAL A 85 8.45 22.88 16.69
CA VAL A 85 9.25 22.86 15.46
C VAL A 85 8.91 21.57 14.70
N ASP A 86 8.36 21.70 13.50
CA ASP A 86 8.14 20.56 12.61
C ASP A 86 9.50 20.06 12.09
N PRO A 87 9.93 18.83 12.42
CA PRO A 87 11.18 18.26 11.90
C PRO A 87 11.04 17.80 10.43
N GLY A 88 9.92 18.07 9.77
CA GLY A 88 9.60 17.63 8.42
C GLY A 88 10.67 17.94 7.37
N ASN A 89 10.72 17.10 6.33
CA ASN A 89 11.62 17.28 5.20
C ASN A 89 11.19 18.46 4.33
N VAL A 90 12.17 19.18 3.76
CA VAL A 90 11.91 20.22 2.76
C VAL A 90 11.23 19.59 1.54
N VAL A 91 10.06 20.10 1.17
CA VAL A 91 9.35 19.71 -0.05
C VAL A 91 9.83 20.59 -1.20
N THR A 92 10.42 19.99 -2.23
CA THR A 92 10.84 20.69 -3.44
C THR A 92 10.03 20.19 -4.65
N PRO A 93 9.42 21.12 -5.44
CA PRO A 93 8.76 20.73 -6.68
C PRO A 93 9.79 20.26 -7.70
N PHE A 94 9.47 19.19 -8.43
CA PHE A 94 10.28 18.68 -9.55
C PHE A 94 9.38 18.07 -10.63
N VAL A 95 9.92 17.91 -11.84
CA VAL A 95 9.24 17.26 -12.97
C VAL A 95 9.80 15.82 -13.09
N PRO A 96 9.00 14.76 -12.86
CA PRO A 96 9.52 13.39 -12.89
C PRO A 96 9.66 12.87 -14.33
N GLU A 97 10.70 12.08 -14.59
CA GLU A 97 10.83 11.25 -15.79
C GLU A 97 10.05 9.94 -15.58
N LEU A 98 9.20 9.57 -16.54
CA LEU A 98 8.23 8.48 -16.41
C LEU A 98 8.89 7.10 -16.47
N GLU A 99 8.73 6.28 -15.42
CA GLU A 99 8.60 4.83 -15.59
C GLU A 99 7.36 4.33 -14.85
N ALA A 100 6.45 3.69 -15.59
CA ALA A 100 5.24 3.10 -15.03
C ALA A 100 5.53 1.68 -14.56
N TYR A 101 5.40 1.44 -13.25
CA TYR A 101 5.32 0.08 -12.71
C TYR A 101 3.87 -0.40 -12.76
N PRO A 102 3.57 -1.50 -13.45
CA PRO A 102 2.23 -2.08 -13.40
C PRO A 102 2.05 -2.78 -12.05
N ALA A 103 1.27 -2.17 -11.15
CA ALA A 103 0.74 -2.85 -9.98
C ALA A 103 -0.73 -2.45 -9.80
N ILE A 104 -1.62 -3.40 -10.05
CA ILE A 104 -3.07 -3.23 -10.21
C ILE A 104 -3.82 -2.99 -8.90
N ASP A 105 -3.16 -3.10 -7.75
CA ASP A 105 -3.85 -3.20 -6.46
C ASP A 105 -4.25 -1.83 -5.85
N ARG A 106 -3.95 -0.70 -6.49
CA ARG A 106 -4.46 0.62 -6.09
C ARG A 106 -4.66 1.56 -7.28
N ASP A 107 -5.80 1.45 -7.94
CA ASP A 107 -6.26 2.53 -8.81
C ASP A 107 -6.89 3.68 -8.01
N ASP A 108 -7.25 3.47 -6.72
CA ASP A 108 -7.81 4.51 -5.87
C ASP A 108 -6.82 5.04 -4.79
N PRO A 109 -6.51 6.36 -4.78
CA PRO A 109 -5.60 6.95 -3.80
C PRO A 109 -6.18 6.90 -2.38
N ASP A 110 -5.30 6.81 -1.38
CA ASP A 110 -5.75 6.78 0.02
C ASP A 110 -6.00 8.15 0.60
N ASP A 111 -7.03 8.81 0.10
CA ASP A 111 -7.30 10.17 0.47
C ASP A 111 -8.61 10.33 1.26
N TYR A 112 -8.60 11.42 2.03
CA TYR A 112 -9.67 11.80 2.91
C TYR A 112 -9.85 13.32 2.89
N ILE A 113 -11.10 13.75 2.93
CA ILE A 113 -11.45 15.09 3.42
C ILE A 113 -11.78 14.93 4.90
N LEU A 114 -10.96 15.55 5.75
CA LEU A 114 -11.14 15.58 7.18
C LEU A 114 -11.86 16.88 7.57
N ILE A 115 -13.04 16.69 8.15
CA ILE A 115 -13.82 17.77 8.73
C ILE A 115 -13.33 18.01 10.17
N SER A 116 -12.81 19.21 10.38
CA SER A 116 -12.32 19.65 11.69
C SER A 116 -13.50 19.88 12.65
N PRO A 117 -13.32 19.69 13.96
CA PRO A 117 -14.34 20.04 14.95
C PRO A 117 -14.70 21.52 14.84
N ILE A 118 -15.99 21.86 14.90
CA ILE A 118 -16.50 23.21 14.61
C ILE A 118 -15.91 24.29 15.55
N ASP A 119 -15.58 23.89 16.78
CA ASP A 119 -15.01 24.77 17.82
C ASP A 119 -13.48 24.69 17.91
N SER A 120 -12.81 23.97 17.00
CA SER A 120 -11.35 23.82 17.02
C SER A 120 -10.59 25.02 16.45
N GLY A 121 -11.26 25.85 15.63
CA GLY A 121 -10.62 26.90 14.84
C GLY A 121 -9.74 26.38 13.68
N LEU A 122 -9.73 25.06 13.42
CA LEU A 122 -8.97 24.46 12.32
C LEU A 122 -9.78 24.39 11.01
N PRO A 123 -9.14 24.60 9.85
CA PRO A 123 -9.80 24.36 8.57
C PRO A 123 -10.03 22.87 8.33
N ASN A 124 -11.03 22.54 7.50
CA ASN A 124 -11.14 21.21 6.92
C ASN A 124 -9.92 20.94 6.04
N SER A 125 -9.41 19.72 6.04
CA SER A 125 -8.15 19.37 5.39
C SER A 125 -8.34 18.23 4.39
N TYR A 126 -7.65 18.29 3.26
CA TYR A 126 -7.50 17.17 2.35
C TYR A 126 -6.19 16.46 2.65
N LEU A 127 -6.23 15.15 2.86
CA LEU A 127 -5.10 14.33 3.22
C LEU A 127 -4.93 13.20 2.20
N LEU A 128 -3.69 12.87 1.84
CA LEU A 128 -3.31 11.66 1.12
C LEU A 128 -2.35 10.86 2.00
N PHE A 129 -2.67 9.61 2.30
CA PHE A 129 -1.71 8.69 2.92
C PHE A 129 -0.76 8.12 1.85
N LYS A 130 0.50 7.91 2.26
CA LYS A 130 1.47 7.17 1.45
C LYS A 130 0.94 5.79 1.10
N ASP A 131 1.38 5.25 -0.04
CA ASP A 131 1.14 3.85 -0.32
C ASP A 131 1.79 3.00 0.78
N PRO A 132 1.05 2.13 1.48
CA PRO A 132 1.64 1.26 2.49
C PRO A 132 2.80 0.41 1.96
N ARG A 133 2.85 0.15 0.64
CA ARG A 133 3.93 -0.57 -0.03
C ARG A 133 5.24 0.21 -0.09
N SER A 134 5.26 1.53 0.11
CA SER A 134 6.50 2.30 0.15
C SER A 134 6.95 2.71 1.54
N ILE A 135 6.20 2.28 2.55
CA ILE A 135 6.59 2.45 3.94
C ILE A 135 7.49 1.27 4.33
N PRO A 136 8.67 1.50 4.92
CA PRO A 136 9.53 0.43 5.40
C PRO A 136 8.82 -0.52 6.38
N GLY A 137 9.09 -1.82 6.26
CA GLY A 137 8.51 -2.82 7.15
C GLY A 137 9.43 -4.02 7.35
N VAL A 138 9.01 -4.93 8.23
CA VAL A 138 9.73 -6.16 8.56
C VAL A 138 8.93 -7.33 8.04
N ALA A 139 9.58 -8.25 7.32
CA ALA A 139 8.91 -9.44 6.82
C ALA A 139 8.49 -10.39 7.94
N SER A 140 7.25 -10.87 7.89
CA SER A 140 6.67 -11.87 8.78
C SER A 140 6.10 -13.04 7.98
N GLY A 141 5.46 -13.99 8.65
CA GLY A 141 4.79 -15.12 8.00
C GLY A 141 5.72 -16.31 7.74
N TYR A 142 5.11 -17.47 7.51
CA TYR A 142 5.80 -18.76 7.48
C TYR A 142 5.92 -19.39 6.08
N GLY A 143 5.14 -18.92 5.12
CA GLY A 143 5.00 -19.56 3.83
C GLY A 143 4.37 -20.96 3.95
N GLU A 144 4.41 -21.72 2.86
CA GLU A 144 3.88 -23.08 2.83
C GLU A 144 4.92 -24.08 2.32
N ALA A 145 4.82 -25.33 2.77
CA ALA A 145 5.63 -26.40 2.22
C ALA A 145 5.23 -26.66 0.76
N VAL A 146 6.22 -26.76 -0.12
CA VAL A 146 6.00 -27.01 -1.54
C VAL A 146 6.54 -28.39 -1.89
N ASN A 147 5.67 -29.24 -2.45
CA ASN A 147 6.03 -30.56 -2.94
C ASN A 147 5.97 -30.56 -4.47
N GLY A 148 7.07 -30.94 -5.12
CA GLY A 148 7.16 -30.99 -6.58
C GLY A 148 7.41 -29.62 -7.23
N VAL A 149 6.71 -29.35 -8.34
CA VAL A 149 6.91 -28.12 -9.13
C VAL A 149 6.14 -26.96 -8.49
N TRP A 150 6.85 -25.96 -8.00
CA TRP A 150 6.30 -24.82 -7.27
C TRP A 150 5.41 -23.94 -8.14
N LEU A 151 5.94 -23.44 -9.26
CA LEU A 151 5.21 -22.62 -10.24
C LEU A 151 4.64 -23.48 -11.40
N GLY A 152 4.11 -24.66 -11.06
CA GLY A 152 3.49 -25.61 -11.99
C GLY A 152 2.01 -25.36 -12.28
N ASP A 153 1.26 -26.43 -12.54
CA ASP A 153 -0.14 -26.37 -12.98
C ASP A 153 -1.08 -25.82 -11.91
N ARG A 154 -0.87 -26.21 -10.65
CA ARG A 154 -1.68 -25.75 -9.51
C ARG A 154 -1.61 -24.25 -9.33
N THR A 155 -0.42 -23.67 -9.45
CA THR A 155 -0.20 -22.22 -9.43
C THR A 155 -0.96 -21.47 -10.48
N ARG A 156 -1.16 -22.06 -11.67
CA ARG A 156 -1.91 -21.41 -12.74
C ARG A 156 -3.40 -21.34 -12.45
N ALA A 157 -3.92 -22.22 -11.59
CA ALA A 157 -5.31 -22.28 -11.20
C ALA A 157 -5.60 -21.52 -9.90
N GLU A 158 -4.72 -21.64 -8.89
CA GLU A 158 -5.00 -21.21 -7.50
C GLU A 158 -4.01 -20.18 -6.96
N GLY A 159 -2.83 -20.04 -7.58
CA GLY A 159 -1.73 -19.22 -7.09
C GLY A 159 -0.81 -20.00 -6.15
N ALA A 160 0.44 -19.57 -6.02
CA ALA A 160 1.45 -20.20 -5.16
C ALA A 160 1.65 -19.38 -3.90
N SER A 161 1.54 -20.03 -2.75
CA SER A 161 2.18 -19.52 -1.54
C SER A 161 3.71 -19.51 -1.73
N ILE A 162 4.36 -18.57 -1.05
CA ILE A 162 5.83 -18.52 -1.01
C ILE A 162 6.33 -19.77 -0.25
N PRO A 163 7.37 -20.49 -0.74
CA PRO A 163 7.86 -21.69 -0.09
C PRO A 163 8.39 -21.38 1.31
N ALA A 164 8.12 -22.26 2.28
CA ALA A 164 8.45 -22.03 3.69
C ALA A 164 9.94 -21.73 3.94
N HIS A 165 10.84 -22.44 3.25
CA HIS A 165 12.29 -22.22 3.37
C HIS A 165 12.76 -20.92 2.71
N ILE A 166 12.00 -20.38 1.76
CA ILE A 166 12.23 -19.02 1.24
C ILE A 166 11.71 -17.99 2.25
N ALA A 167 10.55 -18.25 2.85
CA ALA A 167 10.01 -17.39 3.90
C ALA A 167 10.96 -17.29 5.10
N ASP A 168 11.58 -18.39 5.52
CA ASP A 168 12.60 -18.41 6.58
C ASP A 168 13.79 -17.47 6.30
N GLN A 169 14.23 -17.36 5.03
CA GLN A 169 15.32 -16.47 4.63
C GLN A 169 14.93 -14.97 4.62
N LEU A 170 13.63 -14.68 4.55
CA LEU A 170 13.10 -13.33 4.48
C LEU A 170 12.61 -12.83 5.85
N ARG A 171 12.05 -13.73 6.66
CA ARG A 171 11.42 -13.43 7.95
C ARG A 171 12.37 -12.68 8.88
N GLY A 172 11.87 -11.64 9.53
CA GLY A 172 12.62 -10.78 10.44
C GLY A 172 13.52 -9.75 9.75
N ARG A 173 13.70 -9.79 8.43
CA ARG A 173 14.47 -8.78 7.71
C ARG A 173 13.65 -7.52 7.49
N ARG A 174 14.31 -6.36 7.64
CA ARG A 174 13.73 -5.04 7.35
C ARG A 174 13.93 -4.69 5.88
N PHE A 175 12.88 -4.20 5.24
CA PHE A 175 12.87 -3.73 3.85
C PHE A 175 12.45 -2.26 3.81
N GLY A 176 13.04 -1.49 2.89
CA GLY A 176 12.73 -0.06 2.74
C GLY A 176 11.38 0.21 2.05
N ASN A 177 10.91 -0.73 1.23
CA ASN A 177 9.63 -0.74 0.53
C ASN A 177 9.31 -2.18 0.09
N PHE A 178 8.11 -2.42 -0.44
CA PHE A 178 7.66 -3.72 -0.88
C PHE A 178 8.40 -4.23 -2.11
N ASP A 179 8.82 -3.34 -3.03
CA ASP A 179 9.65 -3.75 -4.18
C ASP A 179 10.97 -4.39 -3.73
N SER A 180 11.57 -3.90 -2.64
CA SER A 180 12.77 -4.51 -2.04
C SER A 180 12.48 -5.93 -1.51
N LEU A 181 11.31 -6.17 -0.91
CA LEU A 181 10.88 -7.53 -0.50
C LEU A 181 10.66 -8.41 -1.74
N ARG A 182 9.97 -7.90 -2.77
CA ARG A 182 9.72 -8.61 -4.04
C ARG A 182 11.04 -9.04 -4.69
N LYS A 183 12.01 -8.12 -4.81
CA LYS A 183 13.36 -8.41 -5.34
C LYS A 183 14.05 -9.49 -4.52
N ALA A 184 14.08 -9.33 -3.19
CA ALA A 184 14.71 -10.31 -2.30
C ALA A 184 14.07 -11.69 -2.38
N THR A 185 12.76 -11.77 -2.60
CA THR A 185 12.03 -13.03 -2.78
C THR A 185 12.54 -13.77 -4.01
N TRP A 186 12.63 -13.09 -5.17
CA TRP A 186 13.11 -13.73 -6.40
C TRP A 186 14.59 -14.10 -6.35
N ILE A 187 15.43 -13.28 -5.71
CA ILE A 187 16.84 -13.59 -5.48
C ILE A 187 16.97 -14.85 -4.61
N ALA A 188 16.19 -14.95 -3.52
CA ALA A 188 16.22 -16.12 -2.65
C ALA A 188 15.81 -17.40 -3.39
N VAL A 189 14.77 -17.34 -4.23
CA VAL A 189 14.35 -18.47 -5.08
C VAL A 189 15.46 -18.86 -6.06
N ALA A 190 16.13 -17.90 -6.70
CA ALA A 190 17.19 -18.19 -7.68
C ALA A 190 18.45 -18.83 -7.08
N ASN A 191 18.65 -18.65 -5.77
CA ASN A 191 19.77 -19.21 -5.01
C ASN A 191 19.40 -20.51 -4.29
N ASP A 192 18.13 -20.92 -4.34
CA ASP A 192 17.69 -22.16 -3.71
C ASP A 192 18.03 -23.39 -4.57
N PRO A 193 18.72 -24.40 -4.03
CA PRO A 193 19.24 -25.52 -4.81
C PRO A 193 18.15 -26.39 -5.44
N GLU A 194 16.93 -26.42 -4.89
CA GLU A 194 15.85 -27.23 -5.44
C GLU A 194 14.94 -26.43 -6.38
N LEU A 195 14.62 -25.18 -6.04
CA LEU A 195 13.79 -24.33 -6.88
C LEU A 195 14.52 -23.88 -8.15
N VAL A 196 15.84 -23.64 -8.09
CA VAL A 196 16.64 -23.20 -9.26
C VAL A 196 16.49 -24.16 -10.45
N LYS A 197 16.32 -25.46 -10.19
CA LYS A 197 16.16 -26.52 -11.20
C LYS A 197 14.85 -26.41 -11.99
N GLN A 198 13.89 -25.62 -11.49
CA GLN A 198 12.55 -25.46 -12.08
C GLN A 198 12.46 -24.28 -13.05
N PHE A 199 13.52 -23.49 -13.20
CA PHE A 199 13.53 -22.29 -14.03
C PHE A 199 14.51 -22.42 -15.21
N THR A 200 14.20 -21.74 -16.31
CA THR A 200 15.13 -21.60 -17.44
C THR A 200 16.30 -20.69 -17.06
N GLN A 201 17.44 -20.86 -17.72
CA GLN A 201 18.62 -20.01 -17.49
C GLN A 201 18.30 -18.51 -17.65
N HIS A 202 17.49 -18.14 -18.65
CA HIS A 202 17.06 -16.76 -18.84
C HIS A 202 16.24 -16.21 -17.65
N ASN A 203 15.31 -17.00 -17.10
CA ASN A 203 14.56 -16.60 -15.92
C ASN A 203 15.46 -16.49 -14.68
N LEU A 204 16.45 -17.38 -14.53
CA LEU A 204 17.39 -17.33 -13.42
C LEU A 204 18.25 -16.08 -13.44
N GLU A 205 18.71 -15.64 -14.61
CA GLU A 205 19.44 -14.37 -14.76
C GLU A 205 18.60 -13.18 -14.27
N ILE A 206 17.34 -13.10 -14.72
CA ILE A 206 16.40 -12.06 -14.28
C ILE A 206 16.16 -12.10 -12.77
N MET A 207 15.96 -13.29 -12.21
CA MET A 207 15.67 -13.47 -10.78
C MET A 207 16.86 -13.13 -9.89
N ARG A 208 18.09 -13.44 -10.33
CA ARG A 208 19.32 -13.03 -9.63
C ARG A 208 19.50 -11.52 -9.58
N ASP A 209 18.97 -10.80 -10.58
CA ASP A 209 18.90 -9.33 -10.60
C ASP A 209 17.66 -8.78 -9.86
N GLY A 210 16.87 -9.65 -9.20
CA GLY A 210 15.65 -9.27 -8.45
C GLY A 210 14.40 -9.06 -9.32
N GLY A 211 14.45 -9.41 -10.60
CA GLY A 211 13.29 -9.41 -11.49
C GLY A 211 12.38 -10.62 -11.26
N ALA A 212 11.07 -10.45 -11.51
CA ALA A 212 10.16 -11.58 -11.57
C ALA A 212 10.38 -12.40 -12.87
N PRO A 213 10.29 -13.74 -12.80
CA PRO A 213 10.44 -14.59 -13.98
C PRO A 213 9.23 -14.48 -14.92
N TYR A 214 9.43 -14.87 -16.17
CA TYR A 214 8.35 -15.03 -17.15
C TYR A 214 7.62 -16.37 -16.94
N PRO A 215 6.27 -16.38 -16.87
CA PRO A 215 5.47 -17.59 -17.02
C PRO A 215 5.43 -17.98 -18.51
N ARG A 216 4.73 -19.08 -18.83
CA ARG A 216 4.52 -19.49 -20.22
C ARG A 216 3.74 -18.41 -20.96
N LEU A 217 3.96 -18.29 -22.27
CA LEU A 217 3.31 -17.28 -23.11
C LEU A 217 1.77 -17.32 -22.99
N VAL A 218 1.20 -18.52 -22.86
CA VAL A 218 -0.25 -18.71 -22.69
C VAL A 218 -0.80 -18.16 -21.38
N ASP A 219 0.04 -17.94 -20.36
CA ASP A 219 -0.38 -17.43 -19.05
C ASP A 219 -0.15 -15.91 -18.92
N GLN A 220 0.42 -15.27 -19.96
CA GLN A 220 0.60 -13.82 -20.05
C GLN A 220 -0.68 -13.13 -20.54
N ALA A 221 -0.80 -11.82 -20.28
CA ALA A 221 -1.97 -11.03 -20.64
C ALA A 221 -1.59 -9.59 -21.06
N GLY A 222 -1.62 -9.32 -22.36
CA GLY A 222 -1.24 -8.01 -22.91
C GLY A 222 0.20 -7.64 -22.55
N GLY A 223 0.41 -6.45 -21.97
CA GLY A 223 1.72 -6.01 -21.47
C GLY A 223 2.18 -6.68 -20.17
N ARG A 224 1.31 -7.46 -19.50
CA ARG A 224 1.65 -8.16 -18.27
C ARG A 224 2.22 -9.53 -18.60
N THR A 225 3.53 -9.61 -18.53
CA THR A 225 4.29 -10.76 -19.03
C THR A 225 5.07 -11.50 -17.95
N LYS A 226 5.11 -11.04 -16.71
CA LYS A 226 5.86 -11.66 -15.61
C LYS A 226 4.93 -12.20 -14.54
N PHE A 227 5.41 -13.14 -13.71
CA PHE A 227 4.69 -13.53 -12.49
C PHE A 227 4.50 -12.31 -11.57
N GLU A 228 3.37 -12.28 -10.88
CA GLU A 228 2.95 -11.16 -10.04
C GLU A 228 2.72 -11.64 -8.61
N ILE A 229 2.92 -10.75 -7.64
CA ILE A 229 2.59 -11.00 -6.24
C ILE A 229 1.28 -10.30 -5.93
N HIS A 230 0.29 -11.06 -5.47
CA HIS A 230 -1.02 -10.58 -5.06
C HIS A 230 -1.19 -10.72 -3.54
N TYR A 231 -1.98 -9.81 -2.95
CA TYR A 231 -2.33 -9.86 -1.53
C TYR A 231 -3.65 -10.60 -1.32
N LYS A 232 -3.63 -11.74 -0.60
CA LYS A 232 -4.85 -12.52 -0.28
C LYS A 232 -5.89 -11.66 0.45
N LYS A 233 -5.44 -10.88 1.43
CA LYS A 233 -6.20 -9.80 2.06
C LYS A 233 -5.64 -8.48 1.55
N HIS A 234 -6.43 -7.75 0.79
CA HIS A 234 -6.03 -6.45 0.25
C HIS A 234 -5.55 -5.51 1.35
N ILE A 235 -4.50 -4.74 1.03
CA ILE A 235 -3.95 -3.70 1.93
C ILE A 235 -5.04 -2.70 2.34
N ALA A 236 -5.90 -2.30 1.40
CA ALA A 236 -7.01 -1.37 1.65
C ALA A 236 -7.98 -1.87 2.75
N ASN A 237 -8.05 -3.19 2.96
CA ASN A 237 -8.91 -3.83 3.96
C ASN A 237 -8.12 -4.22 5.23
N GLY A 238 -6.95 -3.61 5.45
CA GLY A 238 -6.07 -3.92 6.58
C GLY A 238 -5.28 -5.21 6.39
N GLY A 239 -4.94 -5.54 5.14
CA GLY A 239 -3.97 -6.59 4.82
C GLY A 239 -2.54 -6.16 5.15
N ALA A 240 -1.76 -7.06 5.77
CA ALA A 240 -0.38 -6.77 6.11
C ALA A 240 0.51 -6.79 4.85
N VAL A 241 1.31 -5.73 4.67
CA VAL A 241 2.13 -5.49 3.47
C VAL A 241 3.31 -6.46 3.35
N TYR A 242 3.91 -6.81 4.49
CA TYR A 242 5.14 -7.61 4.58
C TYR A 242 4.92 -9.00 5.16
N ASP A 243 3.66 -9.40 5.32
CA ASP A 243 3.32 -10.73 5.81
C ASP A 243 3.31 -11.72 4.64
N ILE A 244 4.30 -12.63 4.63
CA ILE A 244 4.50 -13.60 3.56
C ILE A 244 3.28 -14.51 3.38
N ASP A 245 2.54 -14.78 4.45
CA ASP A 245 1.34 -15.63 4.40
C ASP A 245 0.17 -14.92 3.70
N ASN A 246 0.21 -13.58 3.67
CA ASN A 246 -0.74 -12.73 2.94
C ASN A 246 -0.36 -12.58 1.46
N LEU A 247 0.77 -13.13 0.99
CA LEU A 247 1.23 -13.02 -0.38
C LEU A 247 0.96 -14.32 -1.16
N VAL A 248 0.60 -14.16 -2.43
CA VAL A 248 0.43 -15.28 -3.37
C VAL A 248 1.02 -14.91 -4.72
N ILE A 249 1.78 -15.82 -5.32
CA ILE A 249 2.36 -15.67 -6.65
C ILE A 249 1.34 -16.15 -7.69
N MET A 250 1.00 -15.29 -8.65
CA MET A 250 0.02 -15.59 -9.70
C MET A 250 0.58 -15.30 -11.08
N THR A 251 0.03 -15.98 -12.08
CA THR A 251 0.24 -15.57 -13.48
C THR A 251 -0.62 -14.35 -13.81
N PRO A 252 -0.22 -13.52 -14.79
CA PRO A 252 -1.02 -12.36 -15.21
C PRO A 252 -2.47 -12.69 -15.54
N ARG A 253 -2.71 -13.76 -16.31
CA ARG A 253 -4.07 -14.16 -16.69
C ARG A 253 -4.90 -14.57 -15.48
N GLN A 254 -4.36 -15.42 -14.62
CA GLN A 254 -5.05 -15.85 -13.42
C GLN A 254 -5.35 -14.68 -12.48
N HIS A 255 -4.40 -13.74 -12.31
CA HIS A 255 -4.62 -12.58 -11.46
C HIS A 255 -5.75 -11.69 -12.01
N ILE A 256 -5.89 -11.53 -13.33
CA ILE A 256 -7.06 -10.88 -13.95
C ILE A 256 -8.34 -11.63 -13.62
N ASP A 257 -8.34 -12.95 -13.79
CA ASP A 257 -9.53 -13.77 -13.59
C ASP A 257 -9.97 -13.76 -12.11
N HIS A 258 -9.01 -13.73 -11.17
CA HIS A 258 -9.28 -13.59 -9.74
C HIS A 258 -10.04 -12.29 -9.43
N HIS A 259 -9.56 -11.14 -9.92
CA HIS A 259 -10.25 -9.85 -9.71
C HIS A 259 -11.60 -9.77 -10.41
N ARG A 260 -11.72 -10.30 -11.64
CA ARG A 260 -13.02 -10.36 -12.35
C ARG A 260 -14.05 -11.20 -11.61
N SER A 261 -13.62 -12.27 -10.95
CA SER A 261 -14.53 -13.16 -10.22
C SER A 261 -15.07 -12.50 -8.95
N HIS A 262 -14.27 -11.63 -8.31
CA HIS A 262 -14.66 -10.90 -7.09
C HIS A 262 -15.38 -9.58 -7.38
N GLU A 263 -15.23 -8.98 -8.58
CA GLU A 263 -16.04 -7.83 -9.02
C GLU A 263 -17.54 -8.18 -9.21
N ASN A 264 -17.89 -9.46 -9.36
CA ASN A 264 -19.28 -9.89 -9.57
C ASN A 264 -20.11 -10.06 -8.29
N ASP A 265 -19.55 -9.76 -7.11
CA ASP A 265 -20.25 -9.81 -5.82
C ASP A 265 -20.71 -8.40 -5.32
N LEU A 266 -20.88 -7.44 -6.23
CA LEU A 266 -21.47 -6.11 -5.95
C LEU A 266 -22.98 -6.05 -6.24
#